data_AF-A0A7W9UH96-F1
#
_entry.id   AF-A0A7W9UH96-F1
#
_cell.length_a   1.000
_cell.length_b   1.000
_cell.length_c   1.000
_cell.angle_alpha   90.00
_cell.angle_beta   90.00
_cell.angle_gamma   90.00
#
_symmetry.space_group_name_H-M   'P 1'
#
loop_
_entity.id
_entity.type
_entity.pdbx_description
1 polymer ?
#
loop_
_entity_poly.entity_id
_entity_poly.type
_entity_poly.pdbx_seq_one_letter_code
_entity_poly.pdbx_strand_id
1 'polypeptide(L)'
;MSTTTLDRPVKAPAFRQISTGRRIRNHIATGTMWLSFLIALIPLCWVLILVVSKGFDAVTSSGWWGKSQKGILPDQYGGGVYHAIYGTIVQSAVAAVIAVPLGIMAAVYLVEYGRGWLARTTTFMVDILAGVPSIVAALFVFALWIATLGAPQSAFAVSLALVLLMLPVVVRSTEEMLKLVPDELREASYALGIPKWKTILRIVVPTAAPGMISGMLLAIARVMGETAPVLVLVGYSKSINTNLFDGNMASLPLLIYQELANPEPAGRWRVWGAALTLILIIALLYLGAAVVNKLLTRNR
;
A
#
# COMPACT_ATOMS: atom_id res chain seq x y z
N MET A 1 59.32 17.50 -42.20
CA MET A 1 58.18 17.11 -41.34
C MET A 1 58.28 17.95 -40.08
N SER A 2 57.52 19.05 -39.99
CA SER A 2 57.59 19.98 -38.84
C SER A 2 56.90 19.37 -37.62
N THR A 3 57.51 19.52 -36.45
CA THR A 3 57.06 19.00 -35.14
C THR A 3 55.66 19.45 -34.71
N THR A 4 55.02 20.35 -35.45
CA THR A 4 53.67 20.89 -35.20
C THR A 4 52.52 19.96 -35.58
N THR A 5 52.78 18.84 -36.28
CA THR A 5 51.73 17.87 -36.65
C THR A 5 51.47 16.78 -35.60
N LEU A 6 52.31 16.67 -34.56
CA LEU A 6 52.19 15.66 -33.50
C LEU A 6 51.35 16.11 -32.28
N ASP A 7 51.08 17.41 -32.14
CA ASP A 7 50.31 17.97 -31.00
C ASP A 7 48.80 18.09 -31.26
N ARG A 8 48.32 17.66 -32.42
CA ARG A 8 46.87 17.64 -32.71
C ARG A 8 46.29 16.29 -32.31
N PRO A 9 45.34 16.23 -31.34
CA PRO A 9 44.73 14.98 -30.95
C PRO A 9 44.01 14.35 -32.15
N VAL A 10 44.34 13.07 -32.43
CA VAL A 10 43.86 12.29 -33.59
C VAL A 10 42.33 12.08 -33.59
N LYS A 11 41.66 12.29 -32.44
CA LYS A 11 40.20 12.28 -32.31
C LYS A 11 39.73 13.58 -31.67
N ALA A 12 38.68 14.18 -32.26
CA ALA A 12 37.98 15.29 -31.62
C ALA A 12 37.54 14.88 -30.20
N PRO A 13 37.63 15.77 -29.19
CA PRO A 13 37.22 15.43 -27.84
C PRO A 13 35.77 14.92 -27.85
N ALA A 14 35.56 13.71 -27.33
CA ALA A 14 34.27 13.01 -27.39
C ALA A 14 33.14 13.76 -26.68
N PHE A 15 33.49 14.65 -25.74
CA PHE A 15 32.55 15.51 -25.05
C PHE A 15 32.48 16.89 -25.71
N ARG A 16 31.51 17.07 -26.62
CA ARG A 16 31.08 18.40 -27.05
C ARG A 16 30.59 19.18 -25.83
N GLN A 17 31.10 20.39 -25.63
CA GLN A 17 30.57 21.31 -24.62
C GLN A 17 29.06 21.49 -24.86
N ILE A 18 28.27 21.22 -23.82
CA ILE A 18 26.80 21.32 -23.87
C ILE A 18 26.44 22.75 -24.28
N SER A 19 25.71 22.90 -25.39
CA SER A 19 25.22 24.21 -25.86
C SER A 19 24.59 25.00 -24.71
N THR A 20 24.93 26.28 -24.59
CA THR A 20 24.41 27.18 -23.54
C THR A 20 22.88 27.15 -23.46
N GLY A 21 22.18 27.05 -24.60
CA GLY A 21 20.73 26.92 -24.65
C GLY A 21 20.21 25.61 -24.02
N ARG A 22 20.92 24.49 -24.22
CA ARG A 22 20.60 23.21 -23.54
C ARG A 22 20.85 23.29 -22.04
N ARG A 23 21.92 23.98 -21.62
CA ARG A 23 22.23 24.21 -20.19
C ARG A 23 21.16 25.04 -19.52
N ILE A 24 20.73 26.15 -20.13
CA ILE A 24 19.65 27.01 -19.60
C ILE A 24 18.34 26.23 -19.51
N ARG A 25 17.93 25.53 -20.58
CA ARG A 25 16.71 24.71 -20.57
C ARG A 25 16.74 23.63 -19.49
N ASN A 26 17.90 23.00 -19.26
CA ASN A 26 18.07 22.02 -18.19
C ASN A 26 17.89 22.65 -16.80
N HIS A 27 18.45 23.84 -16.55
CA HIS A 27 18.29 24.54 -15.27
C HIS A 27 16.86 25.02 -15.05
N ILE A 28 16.20 25.52 -16.11
CA ILE A 28 14.77 25.89 -16.04
C ILE A 28 13.93 24.66 -15.70
N ALA A 29 14.10 23.54 -16.43
CA ALA A 29 13.35 22.31 -16.18
C ALA A 29 13.59 21.79 -14.76
N THR A 30 14.84 21.84 -14.27
CA THR A 30 15.20 21.45 -12.90
C THR A 30 14.54 22.38 -11.89
N GLY A 31 14.56 23.70 -12.11
CA GLY A 31 13.92 24.69 -11.24
C GLY A 31 12.40 24.51 -11.17
N THR A 32 11.75 24.28 -12.31
CA THR A 32 10.30 23.98 -12.36
C THR A 32 9.98 22.67 -11.63
N MET A 33 10.79 21.62 -11.79
CA MET A 33 10.59 20.36 -11.06
C MET A 33 10.71 20.54 -9.54
N TRP A 34 11.73 21.27 -9.07
CA TRP A 34 11.86 21.57 -7.64
C TRP A 34 10.72 22.43 -7.11
N LEU A 35 10.27 23.43 -7.87
CA LEU A 35 9.14 24.26 -7.48
C LEU A 35 7.85 23.44 -7.37
N SER A 36 7.54 22.61 -8.36
CA SER A 36 6.38 21.71 -8.33
C SER A 36 6.45 20.72 -7.16
N PHE A 37 7.65 20.19 -6.86
CA PHE A 37 7.86 19.32 -5.70
C PHE A 37 7.60 20.05 -4.38
N LEU A 38 8.11 21.28 -4.22
CA LEU A 38 7.86 22.09 -3.01
C LEU A 38 6.38 22.42 -2.84
N ILE A 39 5.69 22.78 -3.92
CA ILE A 39 4.24 23.05 -3.88
C ILE A 39 3.47 21.79 -3.45
N ALA A 40 3.84 20.61 -3.95
CA ALA A 40 3.23 19.35 -3.56
C ALA A 40 3.50 18.97 -2.07
N LEU A 41 4.64 19.38 -1.51
CA LEU A 41 4.96 19.13 -0.10
C LEU A 41 4.14 19.97 0.88
N ILE A 42 3.69 21.17 0.49
CA ILE A 42 2.92 22.07 1.37
C ILE A 42 1.69 21.38 1.97
N PRO A 43 0.73 20.84 1.19
CA PRO A 43 -0.46 20.19 1.76
C PRO A 43 -0.10 18.93 2.56
N LEU A 44 0.92 18.17 2.15
CA LEU A 44 1.37 16.98 2.87
C LEU A 44 1.88 17.35 4.27
N CYS A 45 2.81 18.30 4.36
CA CYS A 45 3.36 18.78 5.62
C CYS A 45 2.27 19.43 6.48
N TRP A 46 1.37 20.21 5.89
CA TRP A 46 0.24 20.79 6.61
C TRP A 46 -0.61 19.72 7.27
N VAL A 47 -1.11 18.74 6.51
CA VAL A 47 -1.98 17.68 7.04
C VAL A 47 -1.28 16.89 8.14
N LEU A 48 0.01 16.56 7.95
CA LEU A 48 0.79 15.88 8.98
C LEU A 48 0.89 16.70 10.26
N ILE A 49 1.24 18.00 10.18
CA ILE A 49 1.34 18.87 11.35
C ILE A 49 -0.02 19.01 12.05
N LEU A 50 -1.12 19.16 11.30
CA LEU A 50 -2.46 19.24 11.88
C LEU A 50 -2.88 17.96 12.60
N VAL A 51 -2.66 16.79 11.98
CA VAL A 51 -3.05 15.51 12.57
C VAL A 51 -2.21 15.21 13.81
N VAL A 52 -0.91 15.52 13.76
CA VAL A 52 -0.03 15.39 14.93
C VAL A 52 -0.46 16.34 16.04
N SER A 53 -0.56 17.65 15.77
CA SER A 53 -0.91 18.63 16.80
C SER A 53 -2.26 18.38 17.46
N LYS A 54 -3.29 18.03 16.68
CA LYS A 54 -4.64 17.81 17.22
C LYS A 54 -4.88 16.39 17.75
N GLY A 55 -4.15 15.40 17.23
CA GLY A 55 -4.27 14.00 17.64
C GLY A 55 -3.40 13.66 18.85
N PHE A 56 -2.38 14.48 19.18
CA PHE A 56 -1.43 14.20 20.24
C PHE A 56 -2.09 14.05 21.62
N ASP A 57 -3.00 14.96 21.97
CA ASP A 57 -3.74 14.91 23.24
C ASP A 57 -4.56 13.63 23.39
N ALA A 58 -5.11 13.14 22.27
CA ALA A 58 -5.87 11.90 22.27
C ALA A 58 -4.96 10.68 22.46
N VAL A 59 -3.88 10.61 21.68
CA VAL A 59 -2.96 9.47 21.66
C VAL A 59 -2.18 9.31 22.97
N THR A 60 -1.90 10.40 23.68
CA THR A 60 -1.16 10.39 24.97
C THR A 60 -2.05 10.08 26.17
N SER A 61 -3.38 10.03 25.99
CA SER A 61 -4.31 9.72 27.06
C SER A 61 -4.21 8.26 27.50
N SER A 62 -4.17 8.00 28.81
CA SER A 62 -3.89 6.69 29.42
C SER A 62 -4.86 5.57 29.03
N GLY A 63 -6.06 5.90 28.54
CA GLY A 63 -7.06 4.94 28.07
C GLY A 63 -7.11 4.71 26.57
N TRP A 64 -6.39 5.50 25.77
CA TRP A 64 -6.59 5.57 24.32
C TRP A 64 -6.32 4.24 23.60
N TRP A 65 -5.24 3.57 23.97
CA TRP A 65 -4.76 2.37 23.30
C TRP A 65 -5.43 1.08 23.80
N GLY A 66 -5.85 1.04 25.07
CA GLY A 66 -6.32 -0.18 25.73
C GLY A 66 -7.84 -0.28 25.94
N LYS A 67 -8.58 0.83 25.83
CA LYS A 67 -10.04 0.84 26.04
C LYS A 67 -10.79 0.88 24.71
N SER A 68 -12.02 0.39 24.72
CA SER A 68 -12.99 0.63 23.65
C SER A 68 -13.83 1.87 23.97
N GLN A 69 -14.75 2.23 23.08
CA GLN A 69 -15.72 3.31 23.32
C GLN A 69 -17.02 2.82 23.96
N LYS A 70 -17.07 1.56 24.41
CA LYS A 70 -18.25 0.98 25.04
C LYS A 70 -18.64 1.78 26.28
N GLY A 71 -19.89 2.26 26.30
CA GLY A 71 -20.45 3.02 27.42
C GLY A 71 -20.02 4.49 27.49
N ILE A 72 -19.32 5.01 26.47
CA ILE A 72 -18.90 6.41 26.41
C ILE A 72 -19.97 7.24 25.68
N LEU A 73 -20.42 8.29 26.35
CA LEU A 73 -21.39 9.25 25.81
C LEU A 73 -20.74 10.16 24.74
N PRO A 74 -21.52 10.77 23.83
CA PRO A 74 -20.99 11.59 22.74
C PRO A 74 -20.13 12.79 23.19
N ASP A 75 -20.48 13.40 24.32
CA ASP A 75 -19.88 14.59 24.94
C ASP A 75 -18.67 14.26 25.84
N GLN A 76 -18.54 13.01 26.28
CA GLN A 76 -17.49 12.60 27.20
C GLN A 76 -16.12 12.46 26.52
N TYR A 77 -15.14 13.19 27.03
CA TYR A 77 -13.74 12.97 26.71
C TYR A 77 -13.28 11.66 27.34
N GLY A 78 -13.15 10.63 26.51
CA GLY A 78 -12.83 9.29 26.96
C GLY A 78 -13.10 8.23 25.92
N GLY A 79 -12.88 6.98 26.33
CA GLY A 79 -12.83 5.84 25.43
C GLY A 79 -11.49 5.73 24.72
N GLY A 80 -11.29 4.59 24.08
CA GLY A 80 -10.09 4.33 23.29
C GLY A 80 -10.44 3.69 21.95
N VAL A 81 -9.41 3.56 21.12
CA VAL A 81 -9.51 3.06 19.74
C VAL A 81 -9.15 1.58 19.62
N TYR A 82 -8.96 0.87 20.74
CA TYR A 82 -8.55 -0.54 20.74
C TYR A 82 -9.41 -1.42 19.82
N HIS A 83 -10.73 -1.29 19.93
CA HIS A 83 -11.70 -2.01 19.10
C HIS A 83 -11.56 -1.72 17.60
N ALA A 84 -11.25 -0.48 17.22
CA ALA A 84 -11.06 -0.04 15.85
C ALA A 84 -9.70 -0.44 15.28
N ILE A 85 -8.64 -0.41 16.11
CA ILE A 85 -7.31 -0.95 15.76
C ILE A 85 -7.45 -2.44 15.44
N TYR A 86 -8.12 -3.20 16.32
CA TYR A 86 -8.33 -4.63 16.13
C TYR A 86 -9.04 -4.92 14.79
N GLY A 87 -10.13 -4.22 14.50
CA GLY A 87 -10.85 -4.44 13.25
C GLY A 87 -10.04 -4.07 12.01
N THR A 88 -9.32 -2.94 12.02
CA THR A 88 -8.44 -2.56 10.90
C THR A 88 -7.36 -3.62 10.65
N ILE A 89 -6.70 -4.10 11.71
CA ILE A 89 -5.64 -5.12 11.57
C ILE A 89 -6.22 -6.44 11.09
N VAL A 90 -7.30 -6.92 11.68
CA VAL A 90 -7.88 -8.22 11.33
C VAL A 90 -8.43 -8.22 9.91
N GLN A 91 -9.18 -7.19 9.51
CA GLN A 91 -9.74 -7.08 8.16
C GLN A 91 -8.63 -6.99 7.09
N SER A 92 -7.60 -6.17 7.33
CA SER A 92 -6.48 -6.05 6.40
C SER A 92 -5.61 -7.31 6.36
N ALA A 93 -5.41 -7.99 7.49
CA ALA A 93 -4.66 -9.24 7.56
C ALA A 93 -5.35 -10.37 6.80
N VAL A 94 -6.67 -10.53 6.96
CA VAL A 94 -7.45 -11.53 6.22
C VAL A 94 -7.39 -11.23 4.72
N ALA A 95 -7.55 -9.96 4.34
CA ALA A 95 -7.40 -9.58 2.95
C ALA A 95 -5.98 -9.90 2.44
N ALA A 96 -4.94 -9.62 3.22
CA ALA A 96 -3.54 -9.85 2.83
C ALA A 96 -3.23 -11.34 2.64
N VAL A 97 -3.72 -12.20 3.54
CA VAL A 97 -3.58 -13.65 3.46
C VAL A 97 -4.16 -14.20 2.15
N ILE A 98 -5.19 -13.57 1.60
CA ILE A 98 -5.82 -13.99 0.34
C ILE A 98 -5.15 -13.31 -0.86
N ALA A 99 -5.08 -11.98 -0.86
CA ALA A 99 -4.66 -11.22 -2.04
C ALA A 99 -3.15 -11.30 -2.29
N VAL A 100 -2.32 -11.41 -1.24
CA VAL A 100 -0.86 -11.44 -1.41
C VAL A 100 -0.40 -12.70 -2.15
N PRO A 101 -0.76 -13.92 -1.70
CA PRO A 101 -0.38 -15.14 -2.44
C PRO A 101 -0.94 -15.17 -3.85
N LEU A 102 -2.23 -14.82 -4.03
CA LEU A 102 -2.86 -14.79 -5.35
C LEU A 102 -2.19 -13.77 -6.29
N GLY A 103 -1.86 -12.58 -5.77
CA GLY A 103 -1.19 -11.53 -6.54
C GLY A 103 0.22 -11.93 -6.94
N ILE A 104 0.99 -12.56 -6.04
CA ILE A 104 2.32 -13.09 -6.35
C ILE A 104 2.22 -14.17 -7.43
N MET A 105 1.30 -15.13 -7.27
CA MET A 105 1.11 -16.20 -8.24
C MET A 105 0.75 -15.66 -9.63
N ALA A 106 -0.17 -14.69 -9.69
CA ALA A 106 -0.56 -14.05 -10.94
C ALA A 106 0.61 -13.29 -11.58
N ALA A 107 1.40 -12.56 -10.80
CA ALA A 107 2.56 -11.84 -11.29
C ALA A 107 3.69 -12.78 -11.77
N VAL A 108 3.97 -13.86 -11.03
CA VAL A 108 4.92 -14.91 -11.45
C VAL A 108 4.45 -15.56 -12.75
N TYR A 109 3.15 -15.86 -12.86
CA TYR A 109 2.59 -16.35 -14.10
C TYR A 109 2.81 -15.35 -15.25
N LEU A 110 2.46 -14.08 -15.07
CA LEU A 110 2.57 -13.06 -16.11
C LEU A 110 4.01 -12.83 -16.58
N VAL A 111 4.97 -12.77 -15.66
CA VAL A 111 6.39 -12.51 -15.99
C VAL A 111 7.09 -13.74 -16.57
N GLU A 112 6.90 -14.90 -15.95
CA GLU A 112 7.69 -16.08 -16.30
C GLU A 112 6.99 -16.95 -17.36
N TYR A 113 5.66 -17.02 -17.36
CA TYR A 113 4.90 -17.94 -18.22
C TYR A 113 3.97 -17.24 -19.21
N GLY A 114 3.65 -15.97 -18.99
CA GLY A 114 2.61 -15.24 -19.66
C GLY A 114 2.89 -15.05 -21.15
N ARG A 115 2.29 -15.89 -22.00
CA ARG A 115 2.28 -15.73 -23.45
C ARG A 115 0.85 -15.94 -23.98
N GLY A 116 0.48 -15.19 -25.00
CA GLY A 116 -0.79 -15.35 -25.71
C GLY A 116 -2.00 -14.71 -25.02
N TRP A 117 -3.19 -15.29 -25.23
CA TRP A 117 -4.46 -14.68 -24.84
C TRP A 117 -4.64 -14.59 -23.32
N LEU A 118 -4.22 -15.62 -22.58
CA LEU A 118 -4.46 -15.72 -21.13
C LEU A 118 -3.70 -14.63 -20.37
N ALA A 119 -2.45 -14.36 -20.75
CA ALA A 119 -1.69 -13.24 -20.20
C ALA A 119 -2.38 -11.89 -20.47
N ARG A 120 -2.83 -11.66 -21.72
CA ARG A 120 -3.54 -10.42 -22.09
C ARG A 120 -4.84 -10.24 -21.32
N THR A 121 -5.61 -11.31 -21.13
CA THR A 121 -6.85 -11.30 -20.36
C THR A 121 -6.56 -11.05 -18.89
N THR A 122 -5.57 -11.71 -18.29
CA THR A 122 -5.20 -11.47 -16.89
C THR A 122 -4.77 -10.02 -16.67
N THR A 123 -3.89 -9.46 -17.51
CA THR A 123 -3.50 -8.05 -17.43
C THR A 123 -4.72 -7.13 -17.56
N PHE A 124 -5.60 -7.38 -18.54
CA PHE A 124 -6.81 -6.58 -18.72
C PHE A 124 -7.75 -6.65 -17.51
N MET A 125 -7.93 -7.82 -16.88
CA MET A 125 -8.74 -7.97 -15.66
C MET A 125 -8.12 -7.22 -14.47
N VAL A 126 -6.79 -7.29 -14.32
CA VAL A 126 -6.05 -6.56 -13.29
C VAL A 126 -6.17 -5.04 -13.50
N ASP A 127 -6.12 -4.58 -14.75
CA ASP A 127 -6.28 -3.17 -15.10
C ASP A 127 -7.70 -2.67 -14.85
N ILE A 128 -8.71 -3.49 -15.15
CA ILE A 128 -10.11 -3.20 -14.77
C ILE A 128 -10.21 -3.05 -13.26
N LEU A 129 -9.71 -4.01 -12.48
CA LEU A 129 -9.77 -3.98 -11.02
C LEU A 129 -9.10 -2.72 -10.45
N ALA A 130 -7.97 -2.29 -11.05
CA ALA A 130 -7.29 -1.05 -10.66
C ALA A 130 -8.12 0.22 -10.93
N GLY A 131 -9.01 0.18 -11.93
CA GLY A 131 -9.89 1.28 -12.30
C GLY A 131 -11.24 1.28 -11.57
N VAL A 132 -11.61 0.20 -10.87
CA VAL A 132 -12.89 0.12 -10.15
C VAL A 132 -12.88 1.06 -8.94
N PRO A 133 -13.87 1.96 -8.80
CA PRO A 133 -14.03 2.77 -7.58
C PRO A 133 -14.24 1.88 -6.35
N SER A 134 -13.67 2.25 -5.20
CA SER A 134 -13.74 1.40 -3.99
C SER A 134 -15.16 1.13 -3.50
N ILE A 135 -16.09 2.08 -3.69
CA ILE A 135 -17.52 1.90 -3.40
C ILE A 135 -18.18 0.85 -4.30
N VAL A 136 -17.75 0.75 -5.57
CA VAL A 136 -18.30 -0.23 -6.51
C VAL A 136 -17.86 -1.64 -6.14
N ALA A 137 -16.59 -1.81 -5.72
CA ALA A 137 -16.12 -3.08 -5.17
C ALA A 137 -16.91 -3.48 -3.91
N ALA A 138 -17.21 -2.52 -3.04
CA ALA A 138 -18.03 -2.76 -1.85
C ALA A 138 -19.46 -3.20 -2.20
N LEU A 139 -20.11 -2.50 -3.13
CA LEU A 139 -21.46 -2.83 -3.59
C LEU A 139 -21.52 -4.18 -4.32
N PHE A 140 -20.48 -4.54 -5.07
CA PHE A 140 -20.37 -5.86 -5.69
C PHE A 140 -20.36 -6.97 -4.62
N VAL A 141 -19.52 -6.82 -3.60
CA VAL A 141 -19.49 -7.80 -2.49
C VAL A 141 -20.79 -7.80 -1.72
N PHE A 142 -21.43 -6.65 -1.53
CA PHE A 142 -22.75 -6.57 -0.89
C PHE A 142 -23.79 -7.38 -1.69
N ALA A 143 -23.87 -7.17 -3.01
CA ALA A 143 -24.82 -7.86 -3.86
C ALA A 143 -24.58 -9.38 -3.91
N LEU A 144 -23.32 -9.81 -3.99
CA LEU A 144 -22.97 -11.22 -4.08
C LEU A 144 -23.09 -11.92 -2.71
N TRP A 145 -22.45 -11.38 -1.68
CA TRP A 145 -22.36 -12.03 -0.37
C TRP A 145 -23.65 -11.90 0.45
N ILE A 146 -24.24 -10.70 0.49
CA ILE A 146 -25.39 -10.43 1.35
C ILE A 146 -26.68 -10.67 0.59
N ALA A 147 -26.87 -10.02 -0.56
CA ALA A 147 -28.16 -10.07 -1.26
C ALA A 147 -28.41 -11.42 -1.97
N THR A 148 -27.37 -12.05 -2.52
CA THR A 148 -27.49 -13.30 -3.30
C THR A 148 -27.29 -14.54 -2.42
N LEU A 149 -26.23 -14.58 -1.62
CA LEU A 149 -25.92 -15.74 -0.75
C LEU A 149 -26.64 -15.69 0.61
N GLY A 150 -27.29 -14.58 0.96
CA GLY A 150 -28.01 -14.43 2.23
C GLY A 150 -27.10 -14.38 3.47
N ALA A 151 -25.79 -14.16 3.29
CA ALA A 151 -24.84 -14.10 4.38
C ALA A 151 -24.93 -12.73 5.11
N PRO A 152 -24.61 -12.66 6.41
CA PRO A 152 -24.72 -11.42 7.17
C PRO A 152 -23.62 -10.41 6.79
N GLN A 153 -23.90 -9.14 7.09
CA GLN A 153 -22.86 -8.09 7.16
C GLN A 153 -21.82 -8.49 8.19
N SER A 154 -20.54 -8.42 7.81
CA SER A 154 -19.45 -8.97 8.60
C SER A 154 -18.10 -8.39 8.18
N ALA A 155 -17.12 -8.48 9.07
CA ALA A 155 -15.74 -8.10 8.78
C ALA A 155 -15.10 -8.99 7.69
N PHE A 156 -15.59 -10.22 7.53
CA PHE A 156 -15.19 -11.09 6.43
C PHE A 156 -15.64 -10.51 5.08
N ALA A 157 -16.88 -10.05 4.97
CA ALA A 157 -17.38 -9.39 3.75
C ALA A 157 -16.54 -8.15 3.41
N VAL A 158 -16.20 -7.33 4.40
CA VAL A 158 -15.25 -6.21 4.22
C VAL A 158 -13.93 -6.71 3.65
N SER A 159 -13.36 -7.76 4.22
CA SER A 159 -12.08 -8.33 3.78
C SER A 159 -12.13 -8.79 2.32
N LEU A 160 -13.23 -9.36 1.86
CA LEU A 160 -13.42 -9.74 0.44
C LEU A 160 -13.39 -8.52 -0.49
N ALA A 161 -14.01 -7.41 -0.11
CA ALA A 161 -13.94 -6.18 -0.90
C ALA A 161 -12.53 -5.59 -0.89
N LEU A 162 -11.84 -5.64 0.24
CA LEU A 162 -10.44 -5.23 0.36
C LEU A 162 -9.50 -6.09 -0.49
N VAL A 163 -9.77 -7.40 -0.67
CA VAL A 163 -9.02 -8.27 -1.59
C VAL A 163 -9.09 -7.75 -3.03
N LEU A 164 -10.27 -7.35 -3.50
CA LEU A 164 -10.45 -6.83 -4.86
C LEU A 164 -9.61 -5.56 -5.10
N LEU A 165 -9.50 -4.70 -4.10
CA LEU A 165 -8.73 -3.45 -4.19
C LEU A 165 -7.22 -3.68 -4.02
N MET A 166 -6.83 -4.70 -3.26
CA MET A 166 -5.43 -5.02 -2.99
C MET A 166 -4.75 -5.78 -4.12
N LEU A 167 -5.48 -6.72 -4.75
CA LEU A 167 -4.99 -7.57 -5.84
C LEU A 167 -4.21 -6.80 -6.92
N PRO A 168 -4.75 -5.75 -7.56
CA PRO A 168 -4.05 -5.08 -8.64
C PRO A 168 -2.75 -4.41 -8.19
N VAL A 169 -2.71 -3.91 -6.94
CA VAL A 169 -1.51 -3.29 -6.37
C VAL A 169 -0.42 -4.34 -6.14
N VAL A 170 -0.78 -5.50 -5.58
CA VAL A 170 0.17 -6.60 -5.34
C VAL A 170 0.68 -7.18 -6.66
N VAL A 171 -0.21 -7.41 -7.64
CA VAL A 171 0.19 -7.96 -8.95
C VAL A 171 1.19 -7.04 -9.64
N ARG A 172 0.86 -5.75 -9.80
CA ARG A 172 1.74 -4.81 -10.50
C ARG A 172 3.06 -4.60 -9.78
N SER A 173 3.03 -4.43 -8.46
CA SER A 173 4.28 -4.27 -7.70
C SER A 173 5.16 -5.52 -7.78
N THR A 174 4.57 -6.72 -7.73
CA THR A 174 5.34 -7.97 -7.88
C THR A 174 5.88 -8.14 -9.29
N GLU A 175 5.07 -7.86 -10.31
CA GLU A 175 5.46 -7.96 -11.72
C GLU A 175 6.66 -7.07 -12.03
N GLU A 176 6.63 -5.80 -11.62
CA GLU A 176 7.74 -4.88 -11.83
C GLU A 176 9.00 -5.34 -11.11
N MET A 177 8.88 -5.90 -9.90
CA MET A 177 10.05 -6.39 -9.16
C MET A 177 10.66 -7.66 -9.77
N LEU A 178 9.84 -8.55 -10.34
CA LEU A 178 10.32 -9.75 -11.02
C LEU A 178 11.03 -9.41 -12.35
N LYS A 179 10.58 -8.37 -13.07
CA LYS A 179 11.22 -7.88 -14.29
C LYS A 179 12.59 -7.25 -14.05
N LEU A 180 12.85 -6.74 -12.84
CA LEU A 180 14.16 -6.18 -12.48
C LEU A 180 15.26 -7.24 -12.30
N VAL A 181 14.89 -8.52 -12.17
CA VAL A 181 15.87 -9.60 -12.06
C VAL A 181 16.56 -9.79 -13.41
N PRO A 182 17.90 -9.78 -13.50
CA PRO A 182 18.61 -9.98 -14.76
C PRO A 182 18.35 -11.36 -15.38
N ASP A 183 18.22 -11.40 -16.72
CA ASP A 183 18.01 -12.66 -17.45
C ASP A 183 19.22 -13.59 -17.39
N GLU A 184 20.42 -13.04 -17.20
CA GLU A 184 21.68 -13.78 -17.00
C GLU A 184 21.57 -14.80 -15.85
N LEU A 185 20.87 -14.44 -14.76
CA LEU A 185 20.65 -15.34 -13.62
C LEU A 185 19.72 -16.50 -13.99
N ARG A 186 18.76 -16.27 -14.88
CA ARG A 186 17.84 -17.30 -15.38
C ARG A 186 18.58 -18.26 -16.31
N GLU A 187 19.33 -17.72 -17.26
CA GLU A 187 20.10 -18.49 -18.25
C GLU A 187 21.18 -19.35 -17.58
N ALA A 188 21.93 -18.80 -16.60
CA ALA A 188 22.91 -19.55 -15.84
C ALA A 188 22.29 -20.75 -15.09
N SER A 189 21.11 -20.56 -14.50
CA SER A 189 20.38 -21.65 -13.85
C SER A 189 19.93 -22.73 -14.83
N TYR A 190 19.42 -22.33 -16.00
CA TYR A 190 19.01 -23.28 -17.04
C TYR A 190 20.19 -24.06 -17.63
N ALA A 191 21.37 -23.44 -17.75
CA ALA A 191 22.60 -24.10 -18.19
C ALA A 191 23.06 -25.20 -17.22
N LEU A 192 22.74 -25.08 -15.92
CA LEU A 192 22.99 -26.11 -14.91
C LEU A 192 21.93 -27.24 -14.92
N GLY A 193 21.01 -27.25 -15.89
CA GLY A 193 19.94 -28.26 -15.99
C GLY A 193 18.84 -28.11 -14.93
N ILE A 194 18.75 -26.94 -14.28
CA ILE A 194 17.76 -26.69 -13.24
C ILE A 194 16.39 -26.42 -13.89
N PRO A 195 15.31 -27.11 -13.46
CA PRO A 195 13.98 -26.89 -14.03
C PRO A 195 13.45 -25.50 -13.67
N LYS A 196 12.65 -24.93 -14.57
CA LYS A 196 12.14 -23.55 -14.49
C LYS A 196 11.47 -23.18 -13.17
N TRP A 197 10.62 -24.04 -12.63
CA TRP A 197 9.96 -23.80 -11.35
C TRP A 197 10.96 -23.65 -10.20
N LYS A 198 12.09 -24.39 -10.24
CA LYS A 198 13.14 -24.32 -9.22
C LYS A 198 13.97 -23.04 -9.39
N THR A 199 14.28 -22.63 -10.63
CA THR A 199 14.89 -21.31 -10.92
C THR A 199 14.05 -20.18 -10.36
N ILE A 200 12.72 -20.21 -10.56
CA ILE A 200 11.82 -19.17 -10.07
C ILE A 200 11.81 -19.13 -8.55
N LEU A 201 11.57 -20.27 -7.89
CA LEU A 201 11.45 -20.32 -6.43
C LEU A 201 12.76 -20.08 -5.68
N ARG A 202 13.91 -20.49 -6.24
CA ARG A 202 15.21 -20.42 -5.56
C ARG A 202 16.08 -19.24 -5.97
N ILE A 203 15.84 -18.64 -7.13
CA ILE A 203 16.69 -17.57 -7.67
C ILE A 203 15.86 -16.31 -7.91
N VAL A 204 14.83 -16.37 -8.76
CA VAL A 204 14.09 -15.17 -9.18
C VAL A 204 13.31 -14.53 -8.03
N VAL A 205 12.41 -15.29 -7.38
CA VAL A 205 11.58 -14.78 -6.27
C VAL A 205 12.45 -14.28 -5.11
N PRO A 206 13.48 -15.04 -4.66
CA PRO A 206 14.35 -14.54 -3.61
C PRO A 206 15.11 -13.27 -4.02
N THR A 207 15.50 -13.10 -5.28
CA THR A 207 16.20 -11.90 -5.76
C THR A 207 15.28 -10.68 -5.80
N ALA A 208 14.02 -10.86 -6.22
CA ALA A 208 13.01 -9.80 -6.23
C ALA A 208 12.37 -9.50 -4.86
N ALA A 209 12.56 -10.37 -3.86
CA ALA A 209 11.85 -10.32 -2.58
C ALA A 209 11.89 -8.97 -1.83
N PRO A 210 13.02 -8.24 -1.71
CA PRO A 210 13.04 -6.97 -0.99
C PRO A 210 12.10 -5.91 -1.59
N GLY A 211 12.04 -5.88 -2.92
CA GLY A 211 11.13 -5.00 -3.65
C GLY A 211 9.68 -5.46 -3.55
N MET A 212 9.44 -6.77 -3.70
CA MET A 212 8.11 -7.39 -3.57
C MET A 212 7.49 -7.12 -2.20
N ILE A 213 8.26 -7.31 -1.11
CA ILE A 213 7.82 -7.06 0.26
C ILE A 213 7.39 -5.60 0.41
N SER A 214 8.22 -4.67 -0.05
CA SER A 214 7.92 -3.23 0.00
C SER A 214 6.61 -2.88 -0.74
N GLY A 215 6.37 -3.49 -1.92
CA GLY A 215 5.14 -3.34 -2.68
C GLY A 215 3.90 -3.90 -1.97
N MET A 216 4.01 -5.09 -1.36
CA MET A 216 2.92 -5.71 -0.59
C MET A 216 2.52 -4.87 0.62
N LEU A 217 3.51 -4.28 1.30
CA LEU A 217 3.25 -3.43 2.45
C LEU A 217 2.58 -2.12 2.08
N LEU A 218 2.96 -1.53 0.94
CA LEU A 218 2.23 -0.39 0.38
C LEU A 218 0.78 -0.76 0.08
N ALA A 219 0.53 -1.97 -0.45
CA ALA A 219 -0.82 -2.46 -0.69
C ALA A 219 -1.63 -2.61 0.61
N ILE A 220 -1.03 -3.23 1.64
CA ILE A 220 -1.66 -3.38 2.96
C ILE A 220 -1.94 -2.03 3.60
N ALA A 221 -0.97 -1.11 3.61
CA ALA A 221 -1.10 0.23 4.16
C ALA A 221 -2.24 1.03 3.50
N ARG A 222 -2.35 0.92 2.16
CA ARG A 222 -3.46 1.53 1.41
C ARG A 222 -4.81 0.98 1.87
N VAL A 223 -4.92 -0.34 1.94
CA VAL A 223 -6.17 -1.06 2.26
C VAL A 223 -6.62 -0.81 3.70
N MET A 224 -5.68 -0.67 4.65
CA MET A 224 -5.99 -0.29 6.04
C MET A 224 -6.65 1.10 6.16
N GLY A 225 -6.41 1.97 5.18
CA GLY A 225 -7.01 3.30 5.09
C GLY A 225 -8.28 3.38 4.25
N GLU A 226 -8.79 2.26 3.72
CA GLU A 226 -10.00 2.28 2.90
C GLU A 226 -11.27 2.44 3.75
N THR A 227 -12.12 3.39 3.36
CA THR A 227 -13.34 3.75 4.12
C THR A 227 -14.61 3.15 3.49
N ALA A 228 -14.71 3.18 2.15
CA ALA A 228 -15.94 2.81 1.45
C ALA A 228 -16.38 1.34 1.68
N PRO A 229 -15.48 0.32 1.60
CA PRO A 229 -15.87 -1.06 1.89
C PRO A 229 -16.40 -1.25 3.30
N VAL A 230 -15.76 -0.64 4.29
CA VAL A 230 -16.13 -0.81 5.69
C VAL A 230 -17.48 -0.13 5.99
N LEU A 231 -17.77 1.00 5.35
CA LEU A 231 -19.06 1.69 5.51
C LEU A 231 -20.26 0.88 5.01
N VAL A 232 -20.09 0.08 3.95
CA VAL A 232 -21.20 -0.64 3.30
C VAL A 232 -21.38 -2.06 3.86
N LEU A 233 -20.29 -2.72 4.23
CA LEU A 233 -20.28 -4.17 4.46
C LEU A 233 -20.30 -4.57 5.93
N VAL A 234 -20.05 -3.64 6.87
CA VAL A 234 -20.11 -3.91 8.31
C VAL A 234 -20.67 -2.71 9.06
N GLY A 235 -21.50 -2.95 10.06
CA GLY A 235 -21.99 -1.89 10.94
C GLY A 235 -20.90 -1.39 11.90
N TYR A 236 -21.06 -0.15 12.38
CA TYR A 236 -20.21 0.38 13.43
C TYR A 236 -20.57 -0.18 14.81
N SER A 237 -19.57 -0.46 15.63
CA SER A 237 -19.75 -0.83 17.04
C SER A 237 -18.71 -0.15 17.90
N LYS A 238 -19.14 0.46 19.01
CA LYS A 238 -18.25 1.04 20.04
C LYS A 238 -17.59 -0.02 20.91
N SER A 239 -18.13 -1.24 20.95
CA SER A 239 -17.53 -2.38 21.66
C SER A 239 -16.60 -3.17 20.74
N ILE A 240 -15.64 -3.86 21.34
CA ILE A 240 -14.85 -4.84 20.60
C ILE A 240 -15.71 -6.03 20.25
N ASN A 241 -15.68 -6.41 18.97
CA ASN A 241 -16.15 -7.69 18.47
C ASN A 241 -14.95 -8.41 17.87
N THR A 242 -14.73 -9.66 18.26
CA THR A 242 -13.63 -10.49 17.76
C THR A 242 -14.06 -11.47 16.68
N ASN A 243 -15.37 -11.64 16.46
CA ASN A 243 -15.90 -12.52 15.44
C ASN A 243 -15.82 -11.84 14.07
N LEU A 244 -15.21 -12.55 13.11
CA LEU A 244 -15.02 -12.05 11.74
C LEU A 244 -16.27 -12.24 10.88
N PHE A 245 -17.04 -13.28 11.13
CA PHE A 245 -18.17 -13.70 10.29
C PHE A 245 -19.52 -13.18 10.79
N ASP A 246 -19.57 -12.71 12.04
CA ASP A 246 -20.81 -12.24 12.64
C ASP A 246 -20.60 -10.99 13.50
N GLY A 247 -21.61 -10.11 13.44
CA GLY A 247 -21.68 -8.86 14.18
C GLY A 247 -20.85 -7.72 13.61
N ASN A 248 -21.01 -6.57 14.26
CA ASN A 248 -20.40 -5.31 13.86
C ASN A 248 -18.95 -5.21 14.37
N MET A 249 -18.04 -4.82 13.48
CA MET A 249 -16.62 -4.64 13.81
C MET A 249 -16.18 -3.27 13.27
N ALA A 250 -15.79 -2.39 14.17
CA ALA A 250 -15.27 -1.08 13.80
C ALA A 250 -13.85 -1.18 13.22
N SER A 251 -13.53 -0.28 12.31
CA SER A 251 -12.17 -0.01 11.84
C SER A 251 -11.82 1.46 12.14
N LEU A 252 -10.53 1.82 12.11
CA LEU A 252 -10.09 3.19 12.30
C LEU A 252 -10.73 4.16 11.28
N PRO A 253 -10.77 3.87 9.96
CA PRO A 253 -11.49 4.73 9.00
C PRO A 253 -12.98 4.85 9.31
N LEU A 254 -13.64 3.75 9.72
CA LEU A 254 -15.05 3.76 10.06
C LEU A 254 -15.32 4.59 11.32
N LEU A 255 -14.46 4.51 12.33
CA LEU A 255 -14.55 5.33 13.54
C LEU A 255 -14.38 6.81 13.22
N ILE A 256 -13.41 7.17 12.38
CA ILE A 256 -13.21 8.56 11.93
C ILE A 256 -14.49 9.09 11.27
N TYR A 257 -15.09 8.30 10.37
CA TYR A 257 -16.32 8.69 9.69
C TYR A 257 -17.50 8.86 10.66
N GLN A 258 -17.66 7.93 11.60
CA GLN A 258 -18.77 7.93 12.55
C GLN A 258 -18.65 9.07 13.58
N GLU A 259 -17.45 9.34 14.10
CA GLU A 259 -17.22 10.44 15.04
C GLU A 259 -17.17 11.81 14.35
N LEU A 260 -17.05 11.88 13.02
CA LEU A 260 -17.20 13.14 12.29
C LEU A 260 -18.65 13.68 12.36
N ALA A 261 -19.63 12.78 12.46
CA ALA A 261 -21.03 13.14 12.65
C ALA A 261 -21.35 13.57 14.09
N ASN A 262 -20.43 13.38 15.04
CA ASN A 262 -20.59 13.82 16.42
C ASN A 262 -20.30 15.33 16.52
N PRO A 263 -21.30 16.18 16.84
CA PRO A 263 -21.11 17.63 16.90
C PRO A 263 -20.27 18.06 18.11
N GLU A 264 -20.12 17.19 19.11
CA GLU A 264 -19.45 17.49 20.35
C GLU A 264 -17.93 17.65 20.16
N PRO A 265 -17.29 18.53 20.95
CA PRO A 265 -15.83 18.66 20.96
C PRO A 265 -15.09 17.33 21.19
N ALA A 266 -15.68 16.41 21.98
CA ALA A 266 -15.13 15.08 22.21
C ALA A 266 -15.10 14.21 20.92
N GLY A 267 -16.07 14.37 20.02
CA GLY A 267 -16.06 13.71 18.70
C GLY A 267 -14.87 14.14 17.86
N ARG A 268 -14.63 15.46 17.78
CA ARG A 268 -13.45 16.01 17.09
C ARG A 268 -12.14 15.47 17.67
N TRP A 269 -12.03 15.40 19.00
CA TRP A 269 -10.87 14.83 19.69
C TRP A 269 -10.63 13.35 19.28
N ARG A 270 -11.69 12.54 19.22
CA ARG A 270 -11.61 11.14 18.75
C ARG A 270 -11.20 11.04 17.28
N VAL A 271 -11.73 11.89 16.40
CA VAL A 271 -11.39 11.93 14.97
C VAL A 271 -9.91 12.18 14.76
N TRP A 272 -9.35 13.23 15.37
CA TRP A 272 -7.93 13.55 15.23
C TRP A 272 -7.03 12.49 15.85
N GLY A 273 -7.41 11.96 17.01
CA GLY A 273 -6.69 10.85 17.64
C GLY A 273 -6.67 9.60 16.78
N ALA A 274 -7.81 9.22 16.18
CA ALA A 274 -7.93 8.02 15.36
C ALA A 274 -7.16 8.17 14.04
N ALA A 275 -7.19 9.35 13.43
CA ALA A 275 -6.38 9.67 12.26
C ALA A 275 -4.87 9.54 12.56
N LEU A 276 -4.41 10.14 13.67
CA LEU A 276 -3.00 10.01 14.09
C LEU A 276 -2.64 8.55 14.39
N THR A 277 -3.53 7.81 15.04
CA THR A 277 -3.32 6.38 15.34
C THR A 277 -3.17 5.55 14.08
N LEU A 278 -4.00 5.78 13.06
CA LEU A 278 -3.90 5.08 11.77
C LEU A 278 -2.55 5.38 11.09
N ILE A 279 -2.13 6.64 11.07
CA ILE A 279 -0.82 7.04 10.53
C ILE A 279 0.32 6.35 11.29
N LEU A 280 0.28 6.34 12.62
CA LEU A 280 1.29 5.69 13.46
C LEU A 280 1.38 4.19 13.22
N ILE A 281 0.23 3.50 13.07
CA ILE A 281 0.19 2.07 12.78
C ILE A 281 0.80 1.79 11.40
N ILE A 282 0.42 2.56 10.38
CA ILE A 282 1.00 2.42 9.03
C ILE A 282 2.51 2.69 9.05
N ALA A 283 2.95 3.75 9.73
CA ALA A 283 4.37 4.07 9.89
C ALA A 283 5.14 2.95 10.61
N LEU A 284 4.54 2.35 11.64
CA LEU A 284 5.14 1.23 12.37
C LEU A 284 5.24 -0.03 11.51
N LEU A 285 4.23 -0.32 10.67
CA LEU A 285 4.30 -1.40 9.69
C LEU A 285 5.43 -1.18 8.68
N TYR A 286 5.59 0.06 8.19
CA TYR A 286 6.70 0.42 7.30
C TYR A 286 8.08 0.31 7.97
N LEU A 287 8.20 0.71 9.23
CA LEU A 287 9.45 0.57 9.98
C LEU A 287 9.80 -0.90 10.21
N GLY A 288 8.83 -1.71 10.66
CA GLY A 288 9.01 -3.16 10.82
C GLY A 288 9.46 -3.82 9.53
N ALA A 289 8.86 -3.42 8.42
CA ALA A 289 9.25 -3.88 7.10
C ALA A 289 10.67 -3.48 6.67
N ALA A 290 11.04 -2.22 6.89
CA ALA A 290 12.38 -1.75 6.60
C ALA A 290 13.43 -2.55 7.38
N VAL A 291 13.13 -2.90 8.64
CA VAL A 291 13.96 -3.78 9.47
C VAL A 291 14.03 -5.19 8.87
N VAL A 292 12.90 -5.80 8.51
CA VAL A 292 12.86 -7.14 7.88
C VAL A 292 13.67 -7.16 6.58
N ASN A 293 13.48 -6.17 5.71
CA ASN A 293 14.23 -6.05 4.45
C ASN A 293 15.73 -5.94 4.70
N LYS A 294 16.13 -5.11 5.68
CA LYS A 294 17.54 -4.96 6.06
C LYS A 294 18.15 -6.26 6.61
N LEU A 295 17.39 -7.06 7.34
CA LEU A 295 17.85 -8.37 7.84
C LEU A 295 17.99 -9.39 6.71
N LEU A 296 17.06 -9.40 5.76
CA LEU A 296 17.09 -10.30 4.59
C LEU A 296 18.24 -9.97 3.64
N THR A 297 18.55 -8.69 3.43
CA THR A 297 19.68 -8.27 2.57
C THR A 297 21.03 -8.39 3.26
N ARG A 298 21.09 -8.31 4.59
CA ARG A 298 22.34 -8.51 5.36
C ARG A 298 22.83 -9.96 5.36
N ASN A 299 21.95 -10.93 5.12
CA ASN A 299 22.27 -12.36 5.10
C ASN A 299 22.56 -12.92 3.69
N ARG A 300 22.84 -12.05 2.70
CA ARG A 300 23.33 -12.41 1.37
C ARG A 300 24.59 -11.63 1.06
#